data_AF-A0A1Z9C1F2-F1
#
_entry.id   AF-A0A1Z9C1F2-F1
#
_cell.length_a   1.000
_cell.length_b   1.000
_cell.length_c   1.000
_cell.angle_alpha   90.00
_cell.angle_beta   90.00
_cell.angle_gamma   90.00
#
_symmetry.space_group_name_H-M   'P 1'
#
loop_
_entity.id
_entity.type
_entity.pdbx_description
1 polymer ?
#
loop_
_entity_poly.entity_id
_entity_poly.type
_entity_poly.pdbx_seq_one_letter_code
_entity_poly.pdbx_strand_id
1 'polypeptide(L)'
;MAERFHDVSDEEEIWLTIRSVLTVTRVLVLVGTILVSELFEDYYILDLTVAIWSLIVGIPLFFFISVLILWGNKAFIPVTTKEQVTTILRPILERT
;
A
#
# COMPACT_ATOMS: atom_id res chain seq x y z
N MET A 1 -1.71 -32.47 -7.85
CA MET A 1 -2.63 -31.64 -7.03
C MET A 1 -1.92 -30.91 -5.88
N ALA A 2 -0.65 -31.22 -5.57
CA ALA A 2 0.12 -30.57 -4.51
C ALA A 2 0.83 -29.26 -4.91
N GLU A 3 1.05 -29.00 -6.20
CA GLU A 3 1.74 -27.76 -6.67
C GLU A 3 0.97 -26.47 -6.38
N ARG A 4 -0.37 -26.45 -6.48
CA ARG A 4 -1.16 -25.20 -6.35
C ARG A 4 -1.15 -24.56 -4.96
N PHE A 5 -0.80 -25.29 -3.91
CA PHE A 5 -0.78 -24.74 -2.55
C PHE A 5 0.49 -23.94 -2.26
N HIS A 6 1.59 -24.19 -2.97
CA HIS A 6 2.84 -23.45 -2.81
C HIS A 6 2.74 -22.08 -3.46
N ASP A 7 2.22 -22.02 -4.71
CA ASP A 7 2.12 -20.77 -5.48
C ASP A 7 1.34 -19.67 -4.73
N VAL A 8 0.24 -20.03 -4.07
CA VAL A 8 -0.59 -19.06 -3.31
C VAL A 8 0.15 -18.52 -2.08
N SER A 9 0.98 -19.34 -1.43
CA SER A 9 1.79 -18.91 -0.28
C SER A 9 2.95 -18.01 -0.73
N ASP A 10 3.60 -18.38 -1.83
CA ASP A 10 4.74 -17.64 -2.39
C ASP A 10 4.29 -16.25 -2.90
N GLU A 11 3.13 -16.16 -3.55
CA GLU A 11 2.53 -14.89 -3.99
C GLU A 11 2.22 -13.95 -2.82
N GLU A 12 1.76 -14.48 -1.68
CA GLU A 12 1.48 -13.70 -0.47
C GLU A 12 2.76 -13.11 0.14
N GLU A 13 3.82 -13.92 0.29
CA GLU A 13 5.11 -13.45 0.82
C GLU A 13 5.75 -12.37 -0.07
N ILE A 14 5.67 -12.56 -1.39
CA ILE A 14 6.13 -11.56 -2.38
C ILE A 14 5.31 -10.28 -2.23
N TRP A 15 3.98 -10.39 -2.12
CA TRP A 15 3.12 -9.23 -1.93
C TRP A 15 3.44 -8.46 -0.63
N LEU A 16 3.70 -9.15 0.48
CA LEU A 16 4.09 -8.50 1.74
C LEU A 16 5.38 -7.70 1.60
N THR A 17 6.36 -8.22 0.86
CA THR A 17 7.62 -7.52 0.56
C THR A 17 7.36 -6.28 -0.29
N ILE A 18 6.59 -6.41 -1.37
CA ILE A 18 6.23 -5.30 -2.27
C ILE A 18 5.44 -4.23 -1.52
N ARG A 19 4.48 -4.63 -0.68
CA ARG A 19 3.69 -3.73 0.18
C ARG A 19 4.58 -2.93 1.12
N SER A 20 5.58 -3.56 1.72
CA SER A 20 6.55 -2.89 2.58
C SER A 20 7.31 -1.79 1.82
N VAL A 21 7.86 -2.15 0.65
CA VAL A 21 8.58 -1.19 -0.22
C VAL A 21 7.66 -0.06 -0.68
N LEU A 22 6.44 -0.35 -1.14
CA LEU A 22 5.44 0.65 -1.54
C LEU A 22 5.11 1.61 -0.39
N THR A 23 5.03 1.10 0.84
CA THR A 23 4.76 1.92 2.03
C THR A 23 5.91 2.86 2.33
N VAL A 24 7.16 2.40 2.23
CA VAL A 24 8.34 3.26 2.38
C VAL A 24 8.40 4.30 1.26
N THR A 25 8.21 3.89 0.01
CA THR A 25 8.17 4.79 -1.16
C THR A 25 7.10 5.86 -0.99
N ARG A 26 5.93 5.53 -0.43
CA ARG A 26 4.87 6.50 -0.15
C ARG A 26 5.33 7.62 0.78
N VAL A 27 6.09 7.28 1.83
CA VAL A 27 6.67 8.27 2.75
C VAL A 27 7.73 9.11 2.02
N LEU A 28 8.58 8.47 1.22
CA LEU A 28 9.59 9.17 0.42
C LEU A 28 8.96 10.16 -0.59
N VAL A 29 7.83 9.82 -1.20
CA VAL A 29 7.09 10.74 -2.08
C VAL A 29 6.61 11.97 -1.31
N LEU A 30 6.07 11.80 -0.10
CA LEU A 30 5.66 12.95 0.73
C LEU A 30 6.85 13.83 1.10
N VAL A 31 7.92 13.22 1.62
CA VAL A 31 9.14 13.95 1.99
C VAL A 31 9.74 14.66 0.78
N GLY A 32 9.84 13.96 -0.35
CA GLY A 32 10.33 14.52 -1.60
C GLY A 32 9.46 15.68 -2.09
N THR A 33 8.14 15.58 -1.99
CA THR A 33 7.22 16.65 -2.38
C THR A 33 7.48 17.91 -1.55
N ILE A 34 7.65 17.77 -0.23
CA ILE A 34 7.96 18.88 0.68
C ILE A 34 9.34 19.47 0.36
N LEU A 35 10.36 18.63 0.21
CA LEU A 35 11.73 19.08 -0.07
C LEU A 35 11.81 19.82 -1.41
N VAL A 36 11.19 19.29 -2.47
CA VAL A 36 11.15 19.97 -3.77
C VAL A 36 10.35 21.27 -3.68
N SER A 37 9.28 21.30 -2.87
CA SER A 37 8.51 22.51 -2.66
C SER A 37 9.32 23.62 -2.00
N GLU A 38 10.09 23.28 -0.97
CA GLU A 38 10.90 24.25 -0.22
C GLU A 38 12.12 24.72 -1.03
N LEU A 39 12.83 23.80 -1.67
CA LEU A 39 14.11 24.12 -2.34
C LEU A 39 13.94 24.88 -3.65
N PHE A 40 12.75 24.83 -4.26
CA PHE A 40 12.49 25.39 -5.60
C PHE A 40 11.35 26.41 -5.60
N GLU A 41 11.10 27.08 -4.47
CA GLU A 41 10.03 28.08 -4.35
C GLU A 41 10.16 29.21 -5.39
N ASP A 42 11.38 29.67 -5.66
CA ASP A 42 11.66 30.79 -6.59
C ASP A 42 11.65 30.40 -8.08
N TYR A 43 11.53 29.11 -8.40
CA TYR A 43 11.55 28.64 -9.78
C TYR A 43 10.13 28.54 -10.34
N TYR A 44 9.94 29.07 -11.55
CA TYR A 44 8.65 29.09 -12.24
C TYR A 44 8.71 28.26 -13.52
N ILE A 45 7.69 27.43 -13.74
CA ILE A 45 7.46 26.67 -14.96
C ILE A 45 6.02 26.91 -15.37
N LEU A 46 5.79 27.35 -16.62
CA LEU A 46 4.44 27.64 -17.15
C LEU A 46 3.64 28.60 -16.24
N ASP A 47 4.30 29.68 -15.80
CA ASP A 47 3.75 30.71 -14.89
C ASP A 47 3.29 30.19 -13.51
N LEU A 48 3.70 28.97 -13.14
CA LEU A 48 3.40 28.34 -11.87
C LEU A 48 4.69 27.96 -11.15
N THR A 49 4.75 28.13 -9.83
CA THR A 49 5.95 27.77 -9.07
C THR A 49 6.20 26.27 -9.13
N VAL A 50 7.47 25.88 -9.14
CA VAL A 50 7.88 24.46 -9.04
C VAL A 50 7.35 23.84 -7.75
N ALA A 51 7.18 24.64 -6.69
CA ALA A 51 6.48 24.24 -5.48
C ALA A 51 5.05 23.74 -5.74
N ILE A 52 4.24 24.48 -6.50
CA ILE A 52 2.88 24.04 -6.83
C ILE A 52 2.91 22.84 -7.79
N TRP A 53 3.83 22.81 -8.76
CA TRP A 53 4.01 21.63 -9.63
C TRP A 53 4.34 20.36 -8.84
N SER A 54 5.19 20.48 -7.80
CA SER A 54 5.50 19.39 -6.87
C SER A 54 4.25 18.86 -6.20
N LEU A 55 3.32 19.73 -5.76
CA LEU A 55 2.05 19.30 -5.18
C LEU A 55 1.13 18.64 -6.22
N ILE A 56 1.03 19.22 -7.41
CA ILE A 56 0.21 18.69 -8.53
C ILE A 56 0.65 17.28 -8.91
N VAL A 57 1.93 16.95 -8.83
CA VAL A 57 2.45 15.62 -9.17
C VAL A 57 2.51 14.70 -7.94
N GLY A 58 2.99 15.22 -6.81
CA GLY A 58 3.24 14.49 -5.57
C GLY A 58 1.96 13.94 -4.93
N ILE A 59 0.88 14.74 -4.90
CA ILE A 59 -0.40 14.29 -4.32
C ILE A 59 -0.99 13.14 -5.15
N PRO A 60 -1.16 13.24 -6.48
CA PRO A 60 -1.61 12.10 -7.29
C PRO A 60 -0.72 10.87 -7.16
N LEU A 61 0.60 11.02 -7.10
CA LEU A 61 1.53 9.89 -6.88
C LEU A 61 1.27 9.21 -5.54
N PHE A 62 1.10 9.99 -4.47
CA PHE A 62 0.79 9.45 -3.15
C PHE A 62 -0.53 8.67 -3.13
N PHE A 63 -1.57 9.23 -3.76
CA PHE A 63 -2.85 8.55 -3.91
C PHE A 63 -2.74 7.29 -4.77
N PHE A 64 -2.00 7.34 -5.87
CA PHE A 64 -1.79 6.20 -6.76
C PHE A 64 -1.12 5.02 -6.03
N ILE A 65 -0.04 5.28 -5.29
CA ILE A 65 0.62 4.26 -4.45
C ILE A 65 -0.36 3.72 -3.40
N SER A 66 -1.15 4.59 -2.78
CA SER A 66 -2.14 4.18 -1.78
C SER A 66 -3.19 3.23 -2.37
N VAL A 67 -3.70 3.55 -3.57
CA VAL A 67 -4.66 2.70 -4.29
C VAL A 67 -4.02 1.38 -4.70
N LEU A 68 -2.76 1.38 -5.16
CA LEU A 68 -2.04 0.15 -5.50
C LEU A 68 -1.90 -0.79 -4.29
N ILE A 69 -1.56 -0.26 -3.12
CA ILE A 69 -1.47 -1.06 -1.88
C ILE A 69 -2.84 -1.64 -1.53
N LEU A 70 -3.92 -0.85 -1.59
CA LEU A 70 -5.27 -1.34 -1.29
C LEU A 70 -5.72 -2.41 -2.28
N TRP A 71 -5.46 -2.20 -3.56
CA TRP A 71 -5.85 -3.14 -4.61
C TRP A 71 -5.09 -4.46 -4.49
N GLY A 72 -3.76 -4.41 -4.31
CA GLY A 72 -2.99 -5.64 -4.15
C GLY A 72 -3.25 -6.32 -2.80
N ASN A 73 -3.52 -5.60 -1.71
CA ASN A 73 -3.97 -6.23 -0.47
C ASN A 73 -5.25 -7.03 -0.68
N LYS A 74 -6.20 -6.50 -1.48
CA LYS A 74 -7.43 -7.21 -1.82
C LYS A 74 -7.18 -8.42 -2.74
N ALA A 75 -6.19 -8.34 -3.62
CA ALA A 75 -5.91 -9.38 -4.61
C ALA A 75 -5.09 -10.55 -4.02
N PHE A 76 -4.10 -10.25 -3.18
CA PHE A 76 -3.08 -11.22 -2.74
C PHE A 76 -3.18 -11.64 -1.28
N ILE A 77 -3.92 -10.91 -0.44
CA ILE A 77 -4.18 -11.33 0.94
C ILE A 77 -5.57 -12.00 0.96
N PRO A 78 -5.64 -13.34 0.98
CA PRO A 78 -6.93 -14.00 1.12
C PRO A 78 -7.52 -13.58 2.47
N VAL A 79 -8.76 -13.07 2.43
CA VAL A 79 -9.49 -12.72 3.66
C VAL A 79 -9.60 -14.01 4.47
N THR A 80 -8.76 -14.15 5.50
CA THR A 80 -8.79 -15.31 6.39
C THR A 80 -10.05 -15.20 7.25
N THR A 81 -11.17 -15.62 6.67
CA THR A 81 -12.44 -15.87 7.37
C THR A 81 -12.27 -16.94 8.46
N LYS A 82 -11.18 -17.72 8.42
CA LYS A 82 -10.89 -18.82 9.36
C LYS A 82 -10.67 -18.34 10.80
N GLU A 83 -10.17 -17.13 11.04
CA GLU A 83 -9.96 -16.60 12.40
C GLU A 83 -11.27 -16.13 13.07
N GLN A 84 -12.25 -15.67 12.26
CA GLN A 84 -13.56 -15.28 12.77
C GLN A 84 -14.43 -16.50 13.14
N VAL A 85 -14.34 -17.58 12.36
CA VAL A 85 -15.13 -18.80 12.61
C VAL A 85 -14.66 -19.50 13.89
N THR A 86 -13.37 -19.61 14.16
CA THR A 86 -12.87 -20.27 15.39
C THR A 86 -13.18 -19.46 16.65
N THR A 87 -13.13 -18.12 16.58
CA THR A 87 -13.49 -17.23 17.69
C THR A 87 -14.99 -17.31 18.03
N ILE A 88 -15.85 -17.45 17.02
CA ILE A 88 -17.30 -17.60 17.20
C ILE A 88 -17.68 -19.03 17.66
N LEU A 89 -16.93 -20.06 17.27
CA LEU A 89 -17.24 -21.46 17.61
C LEU A 89 -16.68 -21.92 18.96
N ARG A 90 -15.70 -21.21 19.53
CA ARG A 90 -15.13 -21.52 20.87
C ARG A 90 -16.19 -21.72 21.97
N PRO A 91 -17.21 -20.85 22.13
CA PRO A 91 -18.24 -21.04 23.15
C PRO A 91 -19.18 -22.22 22.88
N ILE A 92 -19.20 -22.78 21.67
CA ILE A 92 -20.08 -23.91 21.30
C ILE A 92 -19.34 -25.24 21.54
N LEU A 93 -18.03 -25.28 21.23
CA LEU A 93 -17.21 -26.48 21.44
C LEU A 93 -16.97 -26.80 22.92
N GLU A 94 -16.95 -25.81 23.81
CA GLU A 94 -16.82 -26.02 25.27
C GLU A 94 -18.09 -26.60 25.92
N ARG A 95 -19.21 -26.66 25.19
CA ARG A 95 -20.51 -27.11 25.71
C ARG A 95 -20.91 -28.53 25.29
N THR A 96 -20.07 -29.23 24.52
CA THR A 96 -20.25 -30.65 24.16
C THR A 96 -19.17 -31.48 24.83
#